data_AF-A0A0S2Z2I6-F1
#
_entry.id   AF-A0A0S2Z2I6-F1
#
_cell.length_a   1.000
_cell.length_b   1.000
_cell.length_c   1.000
_cell.angle_alpha   90.00
_cell.angle_beta   90.00
_cell.angle_gamma   90.00
#
_symmetry.space_group_name_H-M   'P 1'
#
loop_
_entity.id
_entity.type
_entity.pdbx_description
1 polymer ?
#
loop_
_entity_poly.entity_id
_entity_poly.type
_entity_poly.pdbx_seq_one_letter_code
_entity_poly.pdbx_strand_id
1 'polypeptide(L)'
;LVGGRISKINQPYQNELILTIRANRKNHPVLLSADPTYPRIQTTQIPYVNPAVPTNFAMMMRKYLQGAIVTDVSQVANDRVVHLTVTTRNELGDAETLTLIIEIMARHSNVILVDNQTGKIIDVIKHVGADQNRYRLLLPGATYIEPPKQDKQDPFTPNTDFHTLVTDYPNEDVLAKQLQQHYQGFGRDSAQQLAADLHQSGDLDHHYQAFLAQFDQPQATLITLPNNKTMFAAGPFDHFGKATRQFDSLSSLLDFYYADAAQRERVQQQAGNLIRVVKNNLKKNRNKLKKLEKTLANTKQADELRLKGEILTTYLHEVKRGMTEITLPDYYHDNAPLKIQLSNQLSPSRNAQKYFSRYQKQKNAVGFVGEQISLTQAEIDYLDNIQTQIELASPADITEIREELTQQGYLKQHKTKKKQRSSRKPSQPQEFTASDGTPIFVGKNNRQNDQLTLKTARKSDYWLHTQKIPGSHVIIHSDDPSDQTLTEAANLAAYFSKARDSATVPVDYVQV
;
A
#
# COMPACT_ATOMS: atom_id res chain seq x y z
N LEU A 1 30.86 9.55 -4.13
CA LEU A 1 30.29 8.96 -5.37
C LEU A 1 30.98 9.51 -6.61
N VAL A 2 31.32 10.80 -6.64
CA VAL A 2 32.22 11.42 -7.62
C VAL A 2 33.50 10.60 -7.80
N GLY A 3 33.94 10.44 -9.04
CA GLY A 3 35.02 9.54 -9.47
C GLY A 3 34.61 8.06 -9.57
N GLY A 4 33.41 7.69 -9.12
CA GLY A 4 32.90 6.34 -9.16
C GLY A 4 32.42 5.92 -10.54
N ARG A 5 32.51 4.62 -10.84
CA ARG A 5 32.01 4.03 -12.09
C ARG A 5 30.62 3.43 -11.90
N ILE A 6 29.67 3.76 -12.77
CA ILE A 6 28.35 3.13 -12.79
C ILE A 6 28.51 1.69 -13.29
N SER A 7 28.31 0.72 -12.40
CA SER A 7 28.59 -0.70 -12.67
C SER A 7 27.35 -1.49 -13.10
N LYS A 8 26.18 -1.17 -12.54
CA LYS A 8 24.91 -1.82 -12.83
C LYS A 8 23.80 -0.80 -12.80
N ILE A 9 22.79 -1.02 -13.64
CA ILE A 9 21.60 -0.18 -13.75
C ILE A 9 20.37 -1.08 -13.76
N ASN A 10 19.43 -0.76 -12.88
CA ASN A 10 18.23 -1.54 -12.64
C ASN A 10 17.03 -0.62 -12.46
N GLN A 11 15.86 -0.99 -12.99
CA GLN A 11 14.60 -0.30 -12.72
C GLN A 11 13.64 -1.32 -12.09
N PRO A 12 13.71 -1.54 -10.77
CA PRO A 12 12.87 -2.54 -10.10
C PRO A 12 11.38 -2.20 -10.16
N TYR A 13 11.04 -0.90 -10.17
CA TYR A 13 9.68 -0.39 -10.20
C TYR A 13 9.53 0.71 -11.25
N GLN A 14 8.29 1.00 -11.65
CA GLN A 14 8.00 1.88 -12.78
C GLN A 14 8.65 3.26 -12.66
N ASN A 15 8.69 3.85 -11.46
CA ASN A 15 9.22 5.20 -11.22
C ASN A 15 10.53 5.20 -10.41
N GLU A 16 11.21 4.05 -10.27
CA GLU A 16 12.43 3.95 -9.46
C GLU A 16 13.59 3.38 -10.29
N LEU A 17 14.66 4.16 -10.45
CA LEU A 17 15.91 3.72 -11.05
C LEU A 17 16.97 3.50 -9.97
N ILE A 18 17.73 2.43 -10.06
CA ILE A 18 18.85 2.13 -9.17
C ILE A 18 20.14 2.07 -9.98
N LEU A 19 21.06 2.96 -9.64
CA LEU A 19 22.43 3.00 -10.17
C LEU A 19 23.38 2.43 -9.14
N THR A 20 24.02 1.30 -9.43
CA THR A 20 25.09 0.78 -8.56
C THR A 20 26.41 1.42 -8.95
N ILE A 21 26.86 2.39 -8.17
CA ILE A 21 28.11 3.11 -8.39
C ILE A 21 29.23 2.42 -7.60
N ARG A 22 30.27 1.97 -8.30
CA ARG A 22 31.48 1.43 -7.68
C ARG A 22 32.46 2.57 -7.42
N ALA A 23 32.68 2.89 -6.16
CA ALA A 23 33.61 3.92 -5.71
C ALA A 23 34.36 3.39 -4.48
N ASN A 24 35.65 3.75 -4.32
CA ASN A 24 36.46 3.36 -3.16
C ASN A 24 36.39 1.86 -2.82
N ARG A 25 36.43 1.00 -3.86
CA ARG A 25 36.31 -0.47 -3.80
C ARG A 25 34.98 -1.02 -3.24
N LYS A 26 33.99 -0.16 -2.97
CA LYS A 26 32.65 -0.53 -2.51
C LYS A 26 31.61 -0.26 -3.60
N ASN A 27 30.51 -1.01 -3.55
CA ASN A 27 29.36 -0.77 -4.41
C ASN A 27 28.32 0.02 -3.61
N HIS A 28 27.86 1.13 -4.19
CA HIS A 28 26.84 2.00 -3.60
C HIS A 28 25.60 1.98 -4.50
N PRO A 29 24.53 1.26 -4.11
CA PRO A 29 23.25 1.36 -4.79
C PRO A 29 22.64 2.73 -4.51
N VAL A 30 22.47 3.54 -5.56
CA VAL A 30 21.83 4.86 -5.51
C VAL A 30 20.43 4.72 -6.09
N LEU A 31 19.42 4.94 -5.25
CA LEU A 31 18.02 5.01 -5.63
C LEU A 31 17.70 6.41 -6.14
N LEU A 32 17.12 6.48 -7.34
CA LEU A 32 16.50 7.66 -7.92
C LEU A 32 15.00 7.37 -8.06
N SER A 33 14.20 7.85 -7.11
CA SER A 33 12.76 7.66 -7.10
C SER A 33 12.05 8.91 -7.58
N ALA A 34 11.33 8.77 -8.69
CA ALA A 34 10.34 9.71 -9.17
C ALA A 34 8.92 9.29 -8.76
N ASP A 35 8.76 8.51 -7.69
CA ASP A 35 7.43 8.10 -7.23
C ASP A 35 6.55 9.33 -6.87
N PRO A 36 5.24 9.36 -7.21
CA PRO A 36 4.38 10.49 -6.87
C PRO A 36 4.25 10.78 -5.37
N THR A 37 4.33 9.73 -4.53
CA THR A 37 4.12 9.79 -3.09
C THR A 37 5.44 9.92 -2.36
N TYR A 38 6.46 9.15 -2.76
CA TYR A 38 7.76 9.09 -2.08
C TYR A 38 8.96 9.39 -2.99
N PRO A 39 8.98 10.53 -3.71
CA PRO A 39 10.11 10.86 -4.56
C PRO A 39 11.31 11.22 -3.69
N ARG A 40 12.47 10.64 -4.01
CA ARG A 40 13.70 10.83 -3.23
C ARG A 40 14.93 10.34 -4.00
N ILE A 41 16.07 10.82 -3.56
CA ILE A 41 17.39 10.33 -3.94
C ILE A 41 18.14 9.90 -2.67
N GLN A 42 18.73 8.71 -2.68
CA GLN A 42 19.53 8.23 -1.56
C GLN A 42 20.43 7.08 -1.97
N THR A 43 21.46 6.80 -1.18
CA THR A 43 22.01 5.44 -1.17
C THR A 43 21.08 4.53 -0.38
N THR A 44 20.93 3.27 -0.79
CA THR A 44 19.98 2.36 -0.15
C THR A 44 20.56 0.96 0.02
N GLN A 45 20.20 0.33 1.13
CA GLN A 45 20.42 -1.10 1.41
C GLN A 45 19.10 -1.88 1.42
N ILE A 46 17.96 -1.22 1.18
CA ILE A 46 16.66 -1.90 1.09
C ILE A 46 16.72 -2.89 -0.07
N PRO A 47 16.42 -4.19 0.17
CA PRO A 47 16.42 -5.18 -0.89
C PRO A 47 15.30 -4.87 -1.91
N TYR A 48 15.61 -5.07 -3.19
CA TYR A 48 14.68 -4.88 -4.29
C TYR A 48 14.73 -6.06 -5.26
N VAL A 49 13.62 -6.30 -5.95
CA VAL A 49 13.49 -7.38 -6.93
C VAL A 49 13.44 -6.77 -8.33
N ASN A 50 14.36 -7.20 -9.19
CA ASN A 50 14.38 -6.75 -10.57
C ASN A 50 13.31 -7.45 -11.41
N PRO A 51 12.63 -6.75 -12.33
CA PRO A 51 11.75 -7.39 -13.28
C PRO A 51 12.55 -8.34 -14.18
N ALA A 52 11.93 -9.47 -14.56
CA ALA A 52 12.55 -10.47 -15.42
C ALA A 52 12.93 -9.92 -16.81
N VAL A 53 12.16 -8.95 -17.30
CA VAL A 53 12.44 -8.23 -18.54
C VAL A 53 12.73 -6.77 -18.17
N PRO A 54 13.92 -6.23 -18.50
CA PRO A 54 14.21 -4.82 -18.33
C PRO A 54 13.24 -3.95 -19.14
N THR A 55 12.87 -2.80 -18.58
CA THR A 55 12.09 -1.77 -19.29
C THR A 55 12.94 -1.10 -20.37
N ASN A 56 12.28 -0.43 -21.32
CA ASN A 56 12.97 0.36 -22.35
C ASN A 56 13.84 1.45 -21.73
N PHE A 57 13.32 2.17 -20.73
CA PHE A 57 14.08 3.21 -20.02
C PHE A 57 15.33 2.62 -19.35
N ALA A 58 15.23 1.49 -18.64
CA ALA A 58 16.40 0.83 -18.05
C ALA A 58 17.42 0.40 -19.10
N MET A 59 16.98 -0.10 -20.25
CA MET A 59 17.86 -0.44 -21.37
C MET A 59 18.55 0.80 -21.95
N MET A 60 17.84 1.92 -22.05
CA MET A 60 18.41 3.19 -22.50
C MET A 60 19.46 3.70 -21.53
N MET A 61 19.16 3.70 -20.23
CA MET A 61 20.13 4.06 -19.19
C MET A 61 21.35 3.14 -19.24
N ARG A 62 21.20 1.83 -19.49
CA ARG A 62 22.34 0.92 -19.69
C ARG A 62 23.17 1.28 -20.90
N LYS A 63 22.56 1.60 -22.04
CA LYS A 63 23.27 1.99 -23.26
C LYS A 63 24.20 3.19 -23.00
N TYR A 64 23.70 4.22 -22.33
CA TYR A 64 24.42 5.49 -22.19
C TYR A 64 25.26 5.61 -20.92
N LEU A 65 24.80 5.04 -19.80
CA LEU A 65 25.39 5.28 -18.48
C LEU A 65 26.19 4.08 -17.94
N GLN A 66 26.00 2.86 -18.45
CA GLN A 66 26.73 1.71 -17.91
C GLN A 66 28.21 1.80 -18.25
N GLY A 67 29.06 1.80 -17.22
CA GLY A 67 30.50 2.00 -17.35
C GLY A 67 30.93 3.47 -17.31
N ALA A 68 29.99 4.42 -17.34
CA ALA A 68 30.28 5.84 -17.23
C ALA A 68 30.85 6.19 -15.85
N ILE A 69 31.65 7.26 -15.80
CA ILE A 69 32.27 7.78 -14.59
C ILE A 69 31.49 9.00 -14.14
N VAL A 70 31.08 9.02 -12.88
CA VAL A 70 30.43 10.20 -12.28
C VAL A 70 31.48 11.28 -12.05
N THR A 71 31.34 12.40 -12.73
CA THR A 71 32.30 13.51 -12.65
C THR A 71 31.84 14.59 -11.69
N ASP A 72 30.53 14.80 -11.56
CA ASP A 72 29.97 15.82 -10.67
C ASP A 72 28.60 15.41 -10.13
N VAL A 73 28.28 15.87 -8.93
CA VAL A 73 26.94 15.82 -8.35
C VAL A 73 26.65 17.20 -7.76
N SER A 74 25.69 17.90 -8.34
CA SER A 74 25.37 19.28 -7.98
C SER A 74 23.86 19.47 -7.81
N GLN A 75 23.49 20.39 -6.91
CA GLN A 75 22.12 20.86 -6.75
C GLN A 75 21.95 22.18 -7.52
N VAL A 76 20.79 22.38 -8.13
CA VAL A 76 20.47 23.64 -8.82
C VAL A 76 19.96 24.66 -7.79
N ALA A 77 20.80 25.63 -7.42
CA ALA A 77 20.54 26.57 -6.32
C ALA A 77 20.07 25.80 -5.06
N ASN A 78 19.08 26.32 -4.31
CA ASN A 78 18.40 25.56 -3.28
C ASN A 78 17.05 24.98 -3.75
N ASP A 79 16.92 24.61 -5.03
CA ASP A 79 15.73 23.90 -5.53
C ASP A 79 15.90 22.38 -5.43
N ARG A 80 14.79 21.65 -5.54
CA ARG A 80 14.73 20.18 -5.43
C ARG A 80 15.09 19.49 -6.76
N VAL A 81 16.19 19.95 -7.37
CA VAL A 81 16.72 19.44 -8.64
C VAL A 81 18.19 19.08 -8.44
N VAL A 82 18.53 17.83 -8.74
CA VAL A 82 19.89 17.31 -8.62
C VAL A 82 20.40 16.90 -9.99
N HIS A 83 21.59 17.38 -10.35
CA HIS A 83 22.33 17.01 -11.54
C HIS A 83 23.43 16.01 -11.17
N LEU A 84 23.40 14.85 -11.83
CA LEU A 84 24.47 13.87 -11.77
C LEU A 84 25.14 13.82 -13.14
N THR A 85 26.29 14.48 -13.24
CA THR A 85 27.06 14.57 -14.48
C THR A 85 27.97 13.36 -14.60
N VAL A 86 27.99 12.76 -15.79
CA VAL A 86 28.84 11.63 -16.11
C VAL A 86 29.63 11.88 -17.38
N THR A 87 30.80 11.24 -17.45
CA THR A 87 31.54 11.10 -18.70
C THR A 87 31.51 9.63 -19.13
N THR A 88 31.15 9.42 -20.39
CA THR A 88 31.09 8.11 -21.05
C THR A 88 31.84 8.17 -22.37
N ARG A 89 31.88 7.04 -23.10
CA ARG A 89 32.35 7.00 -24.47
C ARG A 89 31.23 6.52 -25.38
N ASN A 90 31.06 7.18 -26.51
CA ASN A 90 30.08 6.79 -27.51
C ASN A 90 30.55 5.52 -28.28
N GLU A 91 29.73 5.05 -29.21
CA GLU A 91 30.02 3.86 -30.03
C GLU A 91 31.26 4.02 -30.93
N LEU A 92 31.69 5.27 -31.21
CA LEU A 92 32.90 5.61 -31.97
C LEU A 92 34.15 5.75 -31.08
N GLY A 93 33.98 5.73 -29.76
CA GLY A 93 35.04 5.87 -28.77
C GLY A 93 35.30 7.31 -28.31
N ASP A 94 34.58 8.31 -28.83
CA ASP A 94 34.70 9.70 -28.43
C ASP A 94 34.12 9.92 -27.03
N ALA A 95 34.71 10.85 -26.28
CA ALA A 95 34.21 11.22 -24.96
C ALA A 95 32.90 12.01 -25.08
N GLU A 96 31.89 11.58 -24.32
CA GLU A 96 30.58 12.21 -24.26
C GLU A 96 30.25 12.56 -22.81
N THR A 97 29.71 13.76 -22.59
CA THR A 97 29.27 14.22 -21.27
C THR A 97 27.76 14.27 -21.23
N LEU A 98 27.18 13.53 -20.29
CA LEU A 98 25.75 13.43 -20.10
C LEU A 98 25.37 13.86 -18.69
N THR A 99 24.18 14.43 -18.52
CA THR A 99 23.65 14.78 -17.19
C THR A 99 22.37 14.00 -16.94
N LEU A 100 22.37 13.24 -15.85
CA LEU A 100 21.16 12.63 -15.31
C LEU A 100 20.55 13.59 -14.28
N ILE A 101 19.40 14.14 -14.61
CA ILE A 101 18.68 15.14 -13.83
C ILE A 101 17.57 14.44 -13.04
N ILE A 102 17.50 14.73 -11.74
CA ILE A 102 16.46 14.23 -10.84
C ILE A 102 15.68 15.42 -10.32
N GLU A 103 14.39 15.48 -10.66
CA GLU A 103 13.47 16.51 -10.20
C GLU A 103 12.55 15.91 -9.13
N ILE A 104 12.55 16.45 -7.91
CA ILE A 104 11.77 15.94 -6.78
C ILE A 104 10.62 16.91 -6.49
N MET A 105 9.50 16.70 -7.18
CA MET A 105 8.32 17.59 -7.22
C MET A 105 7.01 16.82 -6.99
N ALA A 106 6.99 15.90 -6.02
CA ALA A 106 5.85 15.02 -5.73
C ALA A 106 5.35 14.29 -7.00
N ARG A 107 4.08 14.46 -7.37
CA ARG A 107 3.50 13.87 -8.60
C ARG A 107 4.21 14.26 -9.89
N HIS A 108 4.89 15.40 -9.93
CA HIS A 108 5.63 15.90 -11.09
C HIS A 108 7.10 15.48 -11.09
N SER A 109 7.54 14.68 -10.12
CA SER A 109 8.92 14.19 -10.06
C SER A 109 9.27 13.37 -11.30
N ASN A 110 10.52 13.50 -11.75
CA ASN A 110 11.02 12.85 -12.95
C ASN A 110 12.52 12.55 -12.85
N VAL A 111 12.99 11.62 -13.68
CA VAL A 111 14.40 11.30 -13.91
C VAL A 111 14.64 11.43 -15.40
N ILE A 112 15.54 12.31 -15.79
CA ILE A 112 15.70 12.81 -17.15
C ILE A 112 17.18 12.69 -17.52
N LEU A 113 17.50 12.00 -18.61
CA LEU A 113 18.85 11.95 -19.14
C LEU A 113 18.99 12.97 -20.27
N VAL A 114 19.99 13.85 -20.19
CA VAL A 114 20.23 14.92 -21.15
C VAL A 114 21.66 14.81 -21.69
N ASP A 115 21.79 15.06 -22.99
CA ASP A 115 23.08 15.28 -23.65
C ASP A 115 23.50 16.74 -23.47
N ASN A 116 24.67 16.97 -22.87
CA ASN A 116 25.14 18.33 -22.58
C ASN A 116 25.58 19.10 -23.82
N GLN A 117 25.99 18.43 -24.90
CA GLN A 117 26.39 19.10 -26.14
C GLN A 117 25.17 19.66 -26.88
N THR A 118 24.10 18.88 -26.96
CA THR A 118 22.91 19.25 -27.73
C THR A 118 21.81 19.90 -26.88
N GLY A 119 21.86 19.74 -25.55
CA GLY A 119 20.79 20.13 -24.63
C GLY A 119 19.52 19.30 -24.80
N LYS A 120 19.59 18.17 -25.53
CA LYS A 120 18.43 17.33 -25.84
C LYS A 120 18.26 16.23 -24.82
N ILE A 121 17.00 15.94 -24.53
CA ILE A 121 16.58 14.79 -23.73
C ILE A 121 16.86 13.51 -24.51
N ILE A 122 17.66 12.61 -23.93
CA ILE A 122 17.87 11.26 -24.46
C ILE A 122 16.66 10.40 -24.12
N ASP A 123 16.26 10.37 -22.85
CA ASP A 123 15.05 9.68 -22.39
C ASP A 123 14.61 10.19 -21.00
N VAL A 124 13.37 9.88 -20.62
CA VAL A 124 12.79 10.23 -19.32
C VAL A 124 12.03 9.07 -18.72
N ILE A 125 12.03 8.95 -17.40
CA ILE A 125 11.31 7.87 -16.72
C ILE A 125 9.78 8.06 -16.83
N LYS A 126 9.31 9.32 -16.90
CA LYS A 126 7.92 9.69 -17.17
C LYS A 126 7.83 10.65 -18.36
N HIS A 127 7.23 10.19 -19.46
CA HIS A 127 6.94 11.02 -20.63
C HIS A 127 5.83 12.03 -20.32
N VAL A 128 6.08 13.31 -20.60
CA VAL A 128 5.10 14.39 -20.44
C VAL A 128 4.92 15.09 -21.77
N GLY A 129 3.75 14.88 -22.39
CA GLY A 129 3.35 15.50 -23.64
C GLY A 129 2.83 16.94 -23.47
N ALA A 130 2.66 17.62 -24.61
CA ALA A 130 2.15 19.00 -24.65
C ALA A 130 0.68 19.15 -24.17
N ASP A 131 -0.06 18.04 -24.14
CA ASP A 131 -1.42 17.95 -23.58
C ASP A 131 -1.44 18.08 -22.06
N GLN A 132 -0.40 17.57 -21.39
CA GLN A 132 -0.28 17.57 -19.93
C GLN A 132 0.49 18.77 -19.40
N ASN A 133 1.51 19.23 -20.12
CA ASN A 133 2.31 20.38 -19.74
C ASN A 133 2.56 21.28 -20.95
N ARG A 134 2.03 22.51 -20.89
CA ARG A 134 2.20 23.50 -21.95
C ARG A 134 3.52 24.28 -21.86
N TYR A 135 4.17 24.27 -20.70
CA TYR A 135 5.39 25.02 -20.47
C TYR A 135 6.63 24.28 -21.02
N ARG A 136 6.70 22.97 -20.79
CA ARG A 136 7.83 22.14 -21.23
C ARG A 136 7.40 20.75 -21.66
N LEU A 137 8.08 20.24 -22.69
CA LEU A 137 7.90 18.90 -23.25
C LEU A 137 8.99 17.98 -22.70
N LEU A 138 8.61 16.87 -22.05
CA LEU A 138 9.55 15.88 -21.55
C LEU A 138 9.42 14.60 -22.37
N LEU A 139 10.05 14.58 -23.53
CA LEU A 139 10.09 13.47 -24.47
C LEU A 139 11.50 13.31 -25.06
N PRO A 140 11.91 12.10 -25.46
CA PRO A 140 13.13 11.88 -26.21
C PRO A 140 13.25 12.80 -27.43
N GLY A 141 14.42 13.43 -27.60
CA GLY A 141 14.74 14.37 -28.68
C GLY A 141 14.31 15.82 -28.46
N ALA A 142 13.46 16.10 -27.47
CA ALA A 142 13.08 17.47 -27.12
C ALA A 142 14.24 18.20 -26.40
N THR A 143 14.32 19.52 -26.54
CA THR A 143 15.25 20.34 -25.76
C THR A 143 14.81 20.35 -24.30
N TYR A 144 15.73 20.06 -23.38
CA TYR A 144 15.44 20.11 -21.96
C TYR A 144 15.25 21.57 -21.50
N ILE A 145 14.18 21.80 -20.73
CA ILE A 145 13.88 23.09 -20.10
C ILE A 145 13.66 22.82 -18.61
N GLU A 146 14.38 23.56 -17.77
CA GLU A 146 14.25 23.51 -16.32
C GLU A 146 12.81 23.80 -15.87
N PRO A 147 12.43 23.41 -14.64
CA PRO A 147 11.18 23.85 -14.05
C PRO A 147 11.07 25.39 -14.05
N PRO A 148 9.85 25.95 -14.06
CA PRO A 148 9.66 27.40 -13.98
C PRO A 148 10.38 27.98 -12.77
N LYS A 149 11.22 29.00 -12.98
CA LYS A 149 11.92 29.67 -11.88
C LYS A 149 10.92 30.29 -10.91
N GLN A 150 11.22 30.16 -9.62
CA GLN A 150 10.47 30.81 -8.56
C GLN A 150 11.07 32.20 -8.28
N ASP A 151 10.21 33.15 -7.91
CA ASP A 151 10.64 34.47 -7.44
C ASP A 151 10.95 34.39 -5.93
N LYS A 152 12.05 33.68 -5.61
CA LYS A 152 12.48 33.39 -4.24
C LYS A 152 13.99 33.52 -4.11
N GLN A 153 14.46 33.90 -2.92
CA GLN A 153 15.87 34.02 -2.60
C GLN A 153 16.49 32.67 -2.20
N ASP A 154 17.72 32.40 -2.64
CA ASP A 154 18.47 31.23 -2.17
C ASP A 154 19.01 31.53 -0.75
N PRO A 155 18.61 30.76 0.29
CA PRO A 155 19.01 31.04 1.67
C PRO A 155 20.52 30.85 1.91
N PHE A 156 21.22 30.06 1.10
CA PHE A 156 22.67 29.86 1.25
C PHE A 156 23.50 30.97 0.61
N THR A 157 22.86 31.88 -0.14
CA THR A 157 23.52 33.11 -0.60
C THR A 157 23.50 34.17 0.49
N PRO A 158 24.58 34.96 0.66
CA PRO A 158 24.61 36.03 1.66
C PRO A 158 23.42 36.98 1.51
N ASN A 159 22.59 37.10 2.56
CA ASN A 159 21.40 37.94 2.61
C ASN A 159 21.13 38.36 4.07
N THR A 160 20.31 39.39 4.26
CA THR A 160 19.89 39.90 5.59
C THR A 160 18.37 40.04 5.69
N ASP A 161 17.62 39.46 4.75
CA ASP A 161 16.17 39.64 4.63
C ASP A 161 15.42 39.07 5.83
N PHE A 162 16.00 38.10 6.53
CA PHE A 162 15.41 37.53 7.75
C PHE A 162 15.26 38.57 8.88
N HIS A 163 16.10 39.61 8.95
CA HIS A 163 15.95 40.69 9.94
C HIS A 163 14.64 41.46 9.74
N THR A 164 14.32 41.82 8.51
CA THR A 164 13.06 42.52 8.19
C THR A 164 11.87 41.59 8.36
N LEU A 165 11.98 40.32 7.93
CA LEU A 165 10.91 39.34 8.11
C LEU A 165 10.56 39.10 9.59
N VAL A 166 11.55 38.96 10.47
CA VAL A 166 11.31 38.80 11.92
C VAL A 166 10.63 40.04 12.50
N THR A 167 11.03 41.23 12.05
CA THR A 167 10.44 42.50 12.52
C THR A 167 9.00 42.68 12.05
N ASP A 168 8.72 42.40 10.78
CA ASP A 168 7.40 42.57 10.17
C ASP A 168 6.39 41.52 10.64
N TYR A 169 6.87 40.33 11.01
CA TYR A 169 6.05 39.18 11.38
C TYR A 169 6.42 38.61 12.76
N PRO A 170 6.04 39.28 13.87
CA PRO A 170 6.40 38.86 15.23
C PRO A 170 5.68 37.59 15.73
N ASN A 171 4.76 37.02 14.93
CA ASN A 171 4.11 35.76 15.25
C ASN A 171 4.82 34.60 14.52
N GLU A 172 5.27 33.59 15.26
CA GLU A 172 6.05 32.45 14.75
C GLU A 172 5.40 31.71 13.57
N ASP A 173 4.12 31.39 13.67
CA ASP A 173 3.41 30.67 12.59
C ASP A 173 3.30 31.52 11.32
N VAL A 174 3.12 32.84 11.47
CA VAL A 174 3.10 33.77 10.34
C VAL A 174 4.50 33.91 9.74
N LEU A 175 5.53 34.11 10.57
CA LEU A 175 6.93 34.18 10.15
C LEU A 175 7.34 32.94 9.36
N ALA A 176 7.04 31.74 9.86
CA ALA A 176 7.32 30.48 9.18
C ALA A 176 6.72 30.44 7.76
N LYS A 177 5.48 30.91 7.61
CA LYS A 177 4.84 30.99 6.29
C LYS A 177 5.55 31.99 5.37
N GLN A 178 6.00 33.12 5.89
CA GLN A 178 6.71 34.14 5.11
C GLN A 178 8.12 33.67 4.72
N LEU A 179 8.86 33.05 5.64
CA LEU A 179 10.14 32.40 5.35
C LEU A 179 10.01 31.35 4.25
N GLN A 180 8.96 30.52 4.29
CA GLN A 180 8.68 29.54 3.25
C GLN A 180 8.39 30.18 1.88
N GLN A 181 7.73 31.34 1.86
CA GLN A 181 7.41 32.07 0.64
C GLN A 181 8.62 32.82 0.08
N HIS A 182 9.48 33.34 0.95
CA HIS A 182 10.65 34.14 0.60
C HIS A 182 11.83 33.29 0.13
N TYR A 183 12.15 32.20 0.84
CA TYR A 183 13.33 31.38 0.56
C TYR A 183 13.04 30.15 -0.29
N GLN A 184 13.97 29.84 -1.19
CA GLN A 184 13.98 28.61 -1.98
C GLN A 184 14.17 27.37 -1.09
N GLY A 185 13.64 26.22 -1.51
CA GLY A 185 13.91 24.93 -0.89
C GLY A 185 13.25 24.64 0.46
N PHE A 186 12.73 25.67 1.15
CA PHE A 186 12.15 25.47 2.48
C PHE A 186 10.83 24.69 2.44
N GLY A 187 10.86 23.53 3.09
CA GLY A 187 9.66 22.83 3.52
C GLY A 187 8.93 23.61 4.62
N ARG A 188 7.70 23.19 4.91
CA ARG A 188 6.93 23.77 6.02
C ARG A 188 7.66 23.55 7.36
N ASP A 189 8.21 22.36 7.52
CA ASP A 189 9.01 21.93 8.67
C ASP A 189 10.28 22.78 8.85
N SER A 190 11.09 22.91 7.81
CA SER A 190 12.29 23.76 7.84
C SER A 190 11.98 25.21 8.18
N ALA A 191 10.92 25.77 7.61
CA ALA A 191 10.53 27.15 7.87
C ALA A 191 9.98 27.36 9.29
N GLN A 192 9.24 26.40 9.84
CA GLN A 192 8.80 26.43 11.24
C GLN A 192 9.98 26.32 12.21
N GLN A 193 10.93 25.42 11.94
CA GLN A 193 12.13 25.31 12.77
C GLN A 193 12.94 26.62 12.74
N LEU A 194 13.21 27.18 11.55
CA LEU A 194 13.94 28.44 11.45
C LEU A 194 13.18 29.61 12.11
N ALA A 195 11.85 29.68 11.98
CA ALA A 195 11.06 30.70 12.65
C ALA A 195 11.17 30.59 14.18
N ALA A 196 11.17 29.38 14.73
CA ALA A 196 11.38 29.13 16.14
C ALA A 196 12.80 29.54 16.58
N ASP A 197 13.82 29.20 15.80
CA ASP A 197 15.22 29.58 16.06
C ASP A 197 15.42 31.09 16.05
N LEU A 198 14.83 31.80 15.07
CA LEU A 198 14.90 33.26 14.98
C LEU A 198 14.12 33.99 16.08
N HIS A 199 13.12 33.36 16.70
CA HIS A 199 12.41 33.93 17.86
C HIS A 199 13.13 33.72 19.20
N GLN A 200 14.19 32.90 19.23
CA GLN A 200 15.01 32.78 20.43
C GLN A 200 15.74 34.10 20.70
N SER A 201 15.92 34.43 21.98
CA SER A 201 16.73 35.58 22.37
C SER A 201 18.18 35.39 21.92
N GLY A 202 18.75 36.37 21.24
CA GLY A 202 20.14 36.29 20.79
C GLY A 202 20.38 37.08 19.51
N ASP A 203 21.49 36.75 18.86
CA ASP A 203 21.86 37.31 17.57
C ASP A 203 21.15 36.53 16.44
N LEU A 204 20.33 37.24 15.66
CA LEU A 204 19.59 36.65 14.54
C LEU A 204 20.53 36.11 13.46
N ASP A 205 21.66 36.79 13.20
CA ASP A 205 22.64 36.33 12.22
C ASP A 205 23.22 34.98 12.66
N HIS A 206 23.53 34.84 13.95
CA HIS A 206 23.99 33.58 14.51
C HIS A 206 22.95 32.47 14.39
N HIS A 207 21.68 32.71 14.73
CA HIS A 207 20.63 31.70 14.63
C HIS A 207 20.39 31.26 13.18
N TYR A 208 20.36 32.21 12.24
CA TYR A 208 20.21 31.91 10.81
C TYR A 208 21.37 31.05 10.29
N GLN A 209 22.62 31.43 10.59
CA GLN A 209 23.79 30.68 10.16
C GLN A 209 23.89 29.31 10.85
N ALA A 210 23.54 29.22 12.13
CA ALA A 210 23.51 27.96 12.87
C ALA A 210 22.49 26.99 12.27
N PHE A 211 21.32 27.47 11.85
CA PHE A 211 20.33 26.66 11.14
C PHE A 211 20.87 26.13 9.80
N LEU A 212 21.48 26.99 8.98
CA LEU A 212 22.03 26.58 7.69
C LEU A 212 23.22 25.62 7.80
N ALA A 213 24.08 25.80 8.81
CA ALA A 213 25.23 24.93 9.06
C ALA A 213 24.84 23.47 9.34
N GLN A 214 23.60 23.21 9.77
CA GLN A 214 23.08 21.85 9.96
C GLN A 214 23.03 21.07 8.64
N PHE A 215 22.95 21.73 7.48
CA PHE A 215 22.90 21.06 6.18
C PHE A 215 24.29 20.70 5.63
N ASP A 216 25.34 21.40 6.05
CA ASP A 216 26.72 21.05 5.74
C ASP A 216 27.20 19.83 6.55
N GLN A 217 26.71 19.70 7.79
CA GLN A 217 27.00 18.58 8.68
C GLN A 217 25.70 17.99 9.26
N PRO A 218 24.94 17.23 8.46
CA PRO A 218 23.62 16.76 8.85
C PRO A 218 23.66 15.75 9.99
N GLN A 219 22.81 15.99 10.98
CA GLN A 219 22.47 15.03 12.03
C GLN A 219 21.15 14.35 11.68
N ALA A 220 21.24 13.18 11.02
CA ALA A 220 20.09 12.43 10.56
C ALA A 220 19.21 11.98 11.74
N THR A 221 18.06 12.65 11.93
CA THR A 221 17.23 12.52 13.14
C THR A 221 15.79 12.15 12.81
N LEU A 222 15.27 11.15 13.52
CA LEU A 222 13.86 10.79 13.54
C LEU A 222 13.20 11.39 14.79
N ILE A 223 12.09 12.11 14.58
CA ILE A 223 11.38 12.85 15.61
C ILE A 223 9.97 12.28 15.75
N THR A 224 9.55 12.02 16.98
CA THR A 224 8.16 11.64 17.28
C THR A 224 7.35 12.88 17.62
N LEU A 225 6.34 13.15 16.80
CA LEU A 225 5.42 14.26 16.95
C LEU A 225 4.45 14.02 18.12
N PRO A 226 3.81 15.07 18.67
CA PRO A 226 2.81 14.95 19.74
C PRO A 226 1.62 14.03 19.44
N ASN A 227 1.35 13.76 18.15
CA ASN A 227 0.29 12.87 17.69
C ASN A 227 0.76 11.41 17.47
N ASN A 228 1.93 11.04 18.00
CA ASN A 228 2.59 9.74 17.83
C ASN A 228 2.99 9.38 16.38
N LYS A 229 2.90 10.32 15.43
CA LYS A 229 3.50 10.12 14.10
C LYS A 229 4.97 10.43 14.15
N THR A 230 5.71 9.89 13.19
CA THR A 230 7.13 10.18 13.02
C THR A 230 7.36 11.14 11.85
N MET A 231 8.40 11.95 11.97
CA MET A 231 9.00 12.71 10.87
C MET A 231 10.51 12.53 10.90
N PHE A 232 11.17 12.90 9.81
CA PHE A 232 12.62 12.93 9.73
C PHE A 232 13.12 14.32 9.37
N ALA A 233 14.32 14.66 9.84
CA ALA A 233 14.98 15.92 9.54
C ALA A 233 16.49 15.72 9.37
N ALA A 234 17.15 16.70 8.74
CA ALA A 234 18.59 16.73 8.56
C ALA A 234 19.35 17.26 9.78
N GLY A 235 18.64 17.74 10.80
CA GLY A 235 19.19 18.22 12.06
C GLY A 235 18.18 18.10 13.21
N PRO A 236 18.55 18.55 14.41
CA PRO A 236 17.65 18.58 15.55
C PRO A 236 16.56 19.66 15.32
N PHE A 237 15.37 19.22 14.89
CA PHE A 237 14.23 20.12 14.73
C PHE A 237 13.39 20.12 16.02
N ASP A 238 13.95 20.74 17.06
CA ASP A 238 13.41 20.70 18.42
C ASP A 238 12.00 21.32 18.54
N HIS A 239 11.60 22.19 17.60
CA HIS A 239 10.24 22.72 17.52
C HIS A 239 9.17 21.60 17.44
N PHE A 240 9.50 20.47 16.82
CA PHE A 240 8.55 19.37 16.59
C PHE A 240 8.50 18.33 17.71
N GLY A 241 9.44 18.38 18.65
CA GLY A 241 9.55 17.44 19.76
C GLY A 241 10.94 16.85 19.89
N LYS A 242 11.06 15.83 20.75
CA LYS A 242 12.35 15.21 21.05
C LYS A 242 12.79 14.26 19.95
N ALA A 243 14.09 14.28 19.66
CA ALA A 243 14.75 13.26 18.86
C ALA A 243 14.53 11.87 19.49
N THR A 244 13.91 10.97 18.74
CA THR A 244 13.64 9.60 19.18
C THR A 244 14.76 8.66 18.77
N ARG A 245 15.39 8.93 17.62
CA ARG A 245 16.48 8.11 17.08
C ARG A 245 17.39 8.91 16.17
N GLN A 246 18.69 8.71 16.31
CA GLN A 246 19.72 9.22 15.41
C GLN A 246 20.25 8.10 14.50
N PHE A 247 20.76 8.48 13.33
CA PHE A 247 21.30 7.58 12.33
C PHE A 247 22.67 8.08 11.84
N ASP A 248 23.51 7.16 11.38
CA ASP A 248 24.85 7.47 10.89
C ASP A 248 24.84 8.31 9.60
N SER A 249 23.73 8.29 8.85
CA SER A 249 23.57 9.06 7.62
C SER A 249 22.10 9.32 7.29
N LEU A 250 21.85 10.35 6.46
CA LEU A 250 20.53 10.60 5.89
C LEU A 250 20.02 9.39 5.09
N SER A 251 20.90 8.68 4.39
CA SER A 251 20.53 7.48 3.62
C SER A 251 20.01 6.36 4.52
N SER A 252 20.66 6.07 5.64
CA SER A 252 20.18 5.05 6.60
C SER A 252 18.89 5.46 7.30
N LEU A 253 18.70 6.77 7.55
CA LEU A 253 17.45 7.30 8.07
C LEU A 253 16.31 7.11 7.07
N LEU A 254 16.53 7.44 5.79
CA LEU A 254 15.51 7.28 4.74
C LEU A 254 15.21 5.79 4.48
N ASP A 255 16.22 4.92 4.55
CA ASP A 255 16.00 3.47 4.49
C ASP A 255 15.07 2.99 5.61
N PHE A 256 15.32 3.42 6.86
CA PHE A 256 14.45 3.08 7.98
C PHE A 256 13.04 3.64 7.82
N TYR A 257 12.92 4.93 7.47
CA TYR A 257 11.62 5.62 7.37
C TYR A 257 10.74 5.06 6.25
N TYR A 258 11.33 4.74 5.09
CA TYR A 258 10.59 4.28 3.93
C TYR A 258 10.49 2.76 3.79
N ALA A 259 11.15 1.95 4.63
CA ALA A 259 11.13 0.50 4.53
C ALA A 259 9.71 -0.07 4.40
N ASP A 260 8.83 0.28 5.34
CA ASP A 260 7.45 -0.22 5.37
C ASP A 260 6.54 0.50 4.37
N ALA A 261 6.62 1.84 4.33
CA ALA A 261 5.75 2.67 3.48
C ALA A 261 5.97 2.38 1.99
N ALA A 262 7.24 2.32 1.56
CA ALA A 262 7.57 2.03 0.18
C ALA A 262 7.17 0.59 -0.19
N GLN A 263 7.37 -0.40 0.71
CA GLN A 263 6.91 -1.76 0.44
C GLN A 263 5.40 -1.84 0.25
N ARG A 264 4.61 -1.22 1.15
CA ARG A 264 3.14 -1.20 1.05
C ARG A 264 2.67 -0.54 -0.25
N GLU A 265 3.26 0.60 -0.64
CA GLU A 265 2.89 1.26 -1.89
C GLU A 265 3.29 0.43 -3.12
N ARG A 266 4.50 -0.14 -3.15
CA ARG A 266 4.96 -1.02 -4.24
C ARG A 266 3.98 -2.17 -4.46
N VAL A 267 3.50 -2.77 -3.38
CA VAL A 267 2.48 -3.81 -3.40
C VAL A 267 1.15 -3.27 -3.94
N GLN A 268 0.69 -2.10 -3.48
CA GLN A 268 -0.52 -1.48 -4.01
C GLN A 268 -0.42 -1.17 -5.52
N GLN A 269 0.72 -0.68 -6.01
CA GLN A 269 0.92 -0.39 -7.43
C GLN A 269 0.91 -1.68 -8.26
N GLN A 270 1.60 -2.75 -7.82
CA GLN A 270 1.66 -4.02 -8.55
C GLN A 270 0.39 -4.88 -8.43
N ALA A 271 -0.32 -4.76 -7.30
CA ALA A 271 -1.52 -5.52 -6.96
C ALA A 271 -2.81 -4.72 -7.17
N GLY A 272 -2.76 -3.47 -7.65
CA GLY A 272 -3.93 -2.58 -7.73
C GLY A 272 -5.13 -3.20 -8.48
N ASN A 273 -4.87 -3.93 -9.57
CA ASN A 273 -5.92 -4.70 -10.26
C ASN A 273 -6.47 -5.84 -9.39
N LEU A 274 -5.61 -6.61 -8.72
CA LEU A 274 -6.03 -7.69 -7.82
C LEU A 274 -6.89 -7.14 -6.67
N ILE A 275 -6.43 -6.08 -6.02
CA ILE A 275 -7.15 -5.38 -4.95
C ILE A 275 -8.54 -4.95 -5.45
N ARG A 276 -8.63 -4.36 -6.64
CA ARG A 276 -9.90 -3.95 -7.24
C ARG A 276 -10.83 -5.14 -7.49
N VAL A 277 -10.31 -6.25 -8.02
CA VAL A 277 -11.09 -7.47 -8.29
C VAL A 277 -11.61 -8.06 -6.98
N VAL A 278 -10.75 -8.23 -5.98
CA VAL A 278 -11.12 -8.77 -4.66
C VAL A 278 -12.16 -7.88 -3.98
N LYS A 279 -11.94 -6.56 -3.91
CA LYS A 279 -12.91 -5.60 -3.33
C LYS A 279 -14.26 -5.64 -4.02
N ASN A 280 -14.29 -5.74 -5.35
CA ASN A 280 -15.53 -5.83 -6.11
C ASN A 280 -16.31 -7.13 -5.81
N ASN A 281 -15.62 -8.27 -5.73
CA ASN A 281 -16.26 -9.54 -5.39
C ASN A 281 -16.72 -9.59 -3.94
N LEU A 282 -15.92 -9.11 -2.98
CA LEU A 282 -16.35 -8.94 -1.58
C LEU A 282 -17.61 -8.09 -1.47
N LYS A 283 -17.66 -6.95 -2.16
CA LYS A 283 -18.86 -6.09 -2.18
C LYS A 283 -20.08 -6.82 -2.74
N LYS A 284 -19.92 -7.61 -3.81
CA LYS A 284 -21.01 -8.41 -4.38
C LYS A 284 -21.49 -9.48 -3.42
N ASN A 285 -20.59 -10.25 -2.81
CA ASN A 285 -20.94 -11.35 -1.90
C ASN A 285 -21.54 -10.84 -0.59
N ARG A 286 -21.01 -9.76 0.00
CA ARG A 286 -21.63 -9.11 1.17
C ARG A 286 -23.05 -8.60 0.87
N ASN A 287 -23.28 -8.05 -0.32
CA ASN A 287 -24.63 -7.65 -0.74
C ASN A 287 -25.56 -8.85 -1.00
N LYS A 288 -25.03 -9.96 -1.53
CA LYS A 288 -25.76 -11.23 -1.71
C LYS A 288 -26.17 -11.80 -0.35
N LEU A 289 -25.24 -11.87 0.60
CA LEU A 289 -25.47 -12.35 1.97
C LEU A 289 -26.59 -11.57 2.65
N LYS A 290 -26.53 -10.23 2.65
CA LYS A 290 -27.60 -9.37 3.20
C LYS A 290 -28.98 -9.66 2.60
N LYS A 291 -29.07 -9.96 1.30
CA LYS A 291 -30.34 -10.31 0.63
C LYS A 291 -30.83 -11.70 1.03
N LEU A 292 -29.92 -12.68 1.16
CA LEU A 292 -30.24 -14.03 1.60
C LEU A 292 -30.70 -14.03 3.06
N GLU A 293 -30.01 -13.34 3.95
CA GLU A 293 -30.39 -13.17 5.36
C GLU A 293 -31.76 -12.50 5.49
N LYS A 294 -32.05 -11.47 4.69
CA LYS A 294 -33.39 -10.86 4.64
C LYS A 294 -34.45 -11.86 4.17
N THR A 295 -34.12 -12.70 3.19
CA THR A 295 -35.03 -13.75 2.70
C THR A 295 -35.31 -14.78 3.79
N LEU A 296 -34.28 -15.21 4.54
CA LEU A 296 -34.40 -16.11 5.67
C LEU A 296 -35.14 -15.48 6.87
N ALA A 297 -34.96 -14.19 7.13
CA ALA A 297 -35.73 -13.49 8.14
C ALA A 297 -37.23 -13.48 7.80
N ASN A 298 -37.57 -13.28 6.51
CA ASN A 298 -38.94 -13.33 6.03
C ASN A 298 -39.57 -14.73 6.14
N THR A 299 -38.80 -15.82 6.22
CA THR A 299 -39.37 -17.16 6.45
C THR A 299 -39.85 -17.36 7.88
N LYS A 300 -39.46 -16.50 8.84
CA LYS A 300 -40.08 -16.51 10.18
C LYS A 300 -41.57 -16.12 10.14
N GLN A 301 -42.00 -15.39 9.11
CA GLN A 301 -43.42 -15.09 8.86
C GLN A 301 -44.15 -16.23 8.12
N ALA A 302 -43.49 -17.35 7.82
CA ALA A 302 -44.11 -18.46 7.11
C ALA A 302 -45.19 -19.15 7.96
N ASP A 303 -45.00 -19.22 9.28
CA ASP A 303 -45.98 -19.82 10.19
C ASP A 303 -47.27 -19.00 10.25
N GLU A 304 -47.19 -17.67 10.14
CA GLU A 304 -48.38 -16.83 9.99
C GLU A 304 -49.14 -17.11 8.69
N LEU A 305 -48.44 -17.44 7.60
CA LEU A 305 -49.08 -17.78 6.33
C LEU A 305 -49.80 -19.13 6.42
N ARG A 306 -49.22 -20.11 7.14
CA ARG A 306 -49.87 -21.39 7.43
C ARG A 306 -51.14 -21.16 8.26
N LEU A 307 -51.02 -20.40 9.35
CA LEU A 307 -52.12 -20.05 10.25
C LEU A 307 -53.27 -19.35 9.50
N LYS A 308 -52.97 -18.34 8.69
CA LYS A 308 -53.97 -17.64 7.84
C LYS A 308 -54.64 -18.59 6.84
N GLY A 309 -53.88 -19.54 6.28
CA GLY A 309 -54.43 -20.58 5.40
C GLY A 309 -55.40 -21.52 6.11
N GLU A 310 -55.04 -22.01 7.30
CA GLU A 310 -55.86 -22.90 8.12
C GLU A 310 -57.13 -22.24 8.61
N ILE A 311 -57.04 -21.02 9.14
CA ILE A 311 -58.21 -20.24 9.60
C ILE A 311 -59.16 -19.94 8.44
N LEU A 312 -58.65 -19.55 7.27
CA LEU A 312 -59.50 -19.34 6.09
C LEU A 312 -60.20 -20.62 5.62
N THR A 313 -59.54 -21.78 5.75
CA THR A 313 -60.15 -23.06 5.39
C THR A 313 -61.24 -23.45 6.39
N THR A 314 -61.05 -23.19 7.69
CA THR A 314 -62.07 -23.45 8.73
C THR A 314 -63.32 -22.59 8.53
N TYR A 315 -63.16 -21.28 8.29
CA TYR A 315 -64.28 -20.33 8.12
C TYR A 315 -64.63 -20.06 6.65
N LEU A 316 -64.40 -21.04 5.76
CA LEU A 316 -64.56 -20.86 4.32
C LEU A 316 -65.96 -20.40 3.90
N HIS A 317 -66.98 -20.78 4.68
CA HIS A 317 -68.38 -20.44 4.47
C HIS A 317 -68.70 -18.95 4.73
N GLU A 318 -67.89 -18.27 5.55
CA GLU A 318 -68.06 -16.84 5.86
C GLU A 318 -67.42 -15.93 4.80
N VAL A 319 -66.47 -16.47 4.03
CA VAL A 319 -65.72 -15.73 3.01
C VAL A 319 -66.53 -15.66 1.70
N LYS A 320 -66.96 -14.46 1.31
CA LYS A 320 -67.64 -14.24 0.01
C LYS A 320 -66.65 -13.81 -1.07
N ARG A 321 -66.93 -14.19 -2.31
CA ARG A 321 -66.13 -13.76 -3.47
C ARG A 321 -66.20 -12.24 -3.63
N GLY A 322 -65.08 -11.60 -3.97
CA GLY A 322 -64.98 -10.15 -4.13
C GLY A 322 -64.46 -9.39 -2.91
N MET A 323 -64.38 -10.03 -1.74
CA MET A 323 -63.79 -9.44 -0.54
C MET A 323 -62.29 -9.18 -0.70
N THR A 324 -61.80 -8.08 -0.12
CA THR A 324 -60.38 -7.71 -0.06
C THR A 324 -59.75 -8.05 1.28
N GLU A 325 -60.54 -8.19 2.34
CA GLU A 325 -60.11 -8.60 3.67
C GLU A 325 -61.26 -9.21 4.47
N ILE A 326 -60.93 -10.00 5.49
CA ILE A 326 -61.87 -10.55 6.46
C ILE A 326 -61.18 -10.63 7.84
N THR A 327 -61.95 -10.44 8.93
CA THR A 327 -61.47 -10.66 10.30
C THR A 327 -62.13 -11.93 10.82
N LEU A 328 -61.31 -12.90 11.21
CA LEU A 328 -61.76 -14.21 11.70
C LEU A 328 -61.16 -14.49 13.08
N PRO A 329 -61.86 -15.23 13.96
CA PRO A 329 -61.32 -15.60 15.25
C PRO A 329 -60.17 -16.60 15.09
N ASP A 330 -59.02 -16.30 15.71
CA ASP A 330 -57.87 -17.19 15.74
C ASP A 330 -58.01 -18.20 16.89
N TYR A 331 -58.49 -19.39 16.56
CA TYR A 331 -58.70 -20.46 17.53
C TYR A 331 -57.39 -21.04 18.11
N TYR A 332 -56.22 -20.62 17.63
CA TYR A 332 -54.93 -20.94 18.26
C TYR A 332 -54.49 -19.93 19.32
N HIS A 333 -55.10 -18.73 19.35
CA HIS A 333 -54.74 -17.62 20.25
C HIS A 333 -55.99 -17.01 20.89
N ASP A 334 -56.69 -17.78 21.74
CA ASP A 334 -57.85 -17.34 22.53
C ASP A 334 -58.96 -16.65 21.72
N ASN A 335 -59.16 -17.04 20.45
CA ASN A 335 -60.10 -16.42 19.51
C ASN A 335 -59.87 -14.92 19.28
N ALA A 336 -58.62 -14.45 19.45
CA ALA A 336 -58.26 -13.08 19.11
C ALA A 336 -58.60 -12.78 17.63
N PRO A 337 -59.10 -11.57 17.31
CA PRO A 337 -59.49 -11.23 15.94
C PRO A 337 -58.26 -11.13 15.03
N LEU A 338 -58.14 -12.05 14.08
CA LEU A 338 -57.07 -12.06 13.08
C LEU A 338 -57.58 -11.51 11.74
N LYS A 339 -56.95 -10.42 11.29
CA LYS A 339 -57.25 -9.79 10.00
C LYS A 339 -56.49 -10.48 8.86
N ILE A 340 -57.21 -11.02 7.88
CA ILE A 340 -56.66 -11.76 6.74
C ILE A 340 -56.98 -11.04 5.43
N GLN A 341 -55.93 -10.74 4.65
CA GLN A 341 -56.07 -10.10 3.34
C GLN A 341 -56.46 -11.11 2.26
N LEU A 342 -57.35 -10.74 1.35
CA LEU A 342 -57.91 -11.61 0.32
C LEU A 342 -57.73 -10.99 -1.07
N SER A 343 -57.69 -11.83 -2.09
CA SER A 343 -57.79 -11.39 -3.48
C SER A 343 -59.23 -11.50 -3.94
N ASN A 344 -59.82 -10.36 -4.28
CA ASN A 344 -61.19 -10.24 -4.80
C ASN A 344 -61.43 -11.07 -6.10
N GLN A 345 -60.38 -11.31 -6.88
CA GLN A 345 -60.42 -12.11 -8.11
C GLN A 345 -60.45 -13.62 -7.85
N LEU A 346 -60.07 -14.08 -6.65
CA LEU A 346 -59.97 -15.49 -6.30
C LEU A 346 -61.20 -15.97 -5.53
N SER A 347 -61.53 -17.26 -5.68
CA SER A 347 -62.52 -17.90 -4.81
C SER A 347 -61.96 -18.04 -3.38
N PRO A 348 -62.83 -18.21 -2.36
CA PRO A 348 -62.41 -18.46 -0.98
C PRO A 348 -61.35 -19.58 -0.86
N SER A 349 -61.62 -20.73 -1.50
CA SER A 349 -60.69 -21.88 -1.49
C SER A 349 -59.36 -21.56 -2.18
N ARG A 350 -59.37 -20.80 -3.29
CA ARG A 350 -58.13 -20.36 -3.96
C ARG A 350 -57.36 -19.32 -3.14
N ASN A 351 -58.03 -18.50 -2.33
CA ASN A 351 -57.36 -17.61 -1.38
C ASN A 351 -56.64 -18.42 -0.29
N ALA A 352 -57.28 -19.43 0.30
CA ALA A 352 -56.64 -20.32 1.26
C ALA A 352 -55.45 -21.08 0.62
N GLN A 353 -55.63 -21.66 -0.57
CA GLN A 353 -54.57 -22.34 -1.32
C GLN A 353 -53.39 -21.42 -1.67
N LYS A 354 -53.64 -20.12 -1.89
CA LYS A 354 -52.59 -19.12 -2.14
C LYS A 354 -51.72 -18.91 -0.90
N TYR A 355 -52.31 -18.91 0.30
CA TYR A 355 -51.56 -18.85 1.56
C TYR A 355 -50.70 -20.11 1.75
N PHE A 356 -51.25 -21.30 1.54
CA PHE A 356 -50.48 -22.56 1.59
C PHE A 356 -49.38 -22.65 0.53
N SER A 357 -49.64 -22.21 -0.70
CA SER A 357 -48.63 -22.16 -1.78
C SER A 357 -47.47 -21.22 -1.43
N ARG A 358 -47.76 -20.08 -0.80
CA ARG A 358 -46.73 -19.13 -0.33
C ARG A 358 -45.93 -19.69 0.84
N TYR A 359 -46.59 -20.33 1.81
CA TYR A 359 -45.94 -21.05 2.90
C TYR A 359 -44.99 -22.13 2.37
N GLN A 360 -45.46 -23.01 1.48
CA GLN A 360 -44.62 -24.08 0.92
C GLN A 360 -43.42 -23.52 0.15
N LYS A 361 -43.61 -22.43 -0.60
CA LYS A 361 -42.51 -21.73 -1.30
C LYS A 361 -41.48 -21.16 -0.32
N GLN A 362 -41.92 -20.55 0.79
CA GLN A 362 -41.02 -20.03 1.82
C GLN A 362 -40.29 -21.17 2.56
N LYS A 363 -40.99 -22.25 2.91
CA LYS A 363 -40.40 -23.44 3.55
C LYS A 363 -39.33 -24.09 2.67
N ASN A 364 -39.61 -24.29 1.39
CA ASN A 364 -38.65 -24.86 0.44
C ASN A 364 -37.44 -23.94 0.22
N ALA A 365 -37.62 -22.62 0.36
CA ALA A 365 -36.53 -21.66 0.24
C ALA A 365 -35.55 -21.74 1.43
N VAL A 366 -35.96 -22.18 2.63
CA VAL A 366 -35.08 -22.21 3.83
C VAL A 366 -33.83 -23.06 3.60
N GLY A 367 -33.99 -24.29 3.11
CA GLY A 367 -32.85 -25.19 2.88
C GLY A 367 -31.86 -24.63 1.86
N PHE A 368 -32.37 -24.22 0.69
CA PHE A 368 -31.55 -23.64 -0.37
C PHE A 368 -30.90 -22.30 0.04
N VAL A 369 -31.64 -21.43 0.73
CA VAL A 369 -31.11 -20.14 1.22
C VAL A 369 -30.06 -20.37 2.30
N GLY A 370 -30.25 -21.33 3.21
CA GLY A 370 -29.26 -21.69 4.21
C GLY A 370 -27.95 -22.20 3.58
N GLU A 371 -28.04 -23.09 2.60
CA GLU A 371 -26.88 -23.56 1.84
C GLU A 371 -26.19 -22.40 1.11
N GLN A 372 -26.95 -21.54 0.44
CA GLN A 372 -26.40 -20.36 -0.24
C GLN A 372 -25.76 -19.35 0.72
N ILE A 373 -26.28 -19.20 1.94
CA ILE A 373 -25.65 -18.37 2.98
C ILE A 373 -24.29 -18.97 3.35
N SER A 374 -24.24 -20.27 3.64
CA SER A 374 -22.99 -20.96 3.99
C SER A 374 -21.94 -20.82 2.88
N LEU A 375 -22.32 -21.05 1.62
CA LEU A 375 -21.41 -20.91 0.48
C LEU A 375 -20.94 -19.45 0.29
N THR A 376 -21.86 -18.49 0.42
CA THR A 376 -21.53 -17.07 0.27
C THR A 376 -20.63 -16.58 1.41
N GLN A 377 -20.84 -17.07 2.64
CA GLN A 377 -19.98 -16.76 3.78
C GLN A 377 -18.57 -17.32 3.58
N ALA A 378 -18.45 -18.58 3.17
CA ALA A 378 -17.15 -19.19 2.86
C ALA A 378 -16.40 -18.42 1.75
N GLU A 379 -17.11 -17.93 0.74
CA GLU A 379 -16.51 -17.10 -0.32
C GLU A 379 -16.06 -15.73 0.20
N ILE A 380 -16.81 -15.11 1.12
CA ILE A 380 -16.41 -13.87 1.80
C ILE A 380 -15.15 -14.11 2.62
N ASP A 381 -15.11 -15.17 3.41
CA ASP A 381 -13.98 -15.49 4.30
C ASP A 381 -12.71 -15.76 3.48
N TYR A 382 -12.83 -16.50 2.37
CA TYR A 382 -11.75 -16.69 1.41
C TYR A 382 -11.24 -15.38 0.83
N LEU A 383 -12.13 -14.52 0.32
CA LEU A 383 -11.73 -13.24 -0.28
C LEU A 383 -11.17 -12.24 0.74
N ASP A 384 -11.66 -12.27 1.98
CA ASP A 384 -11.10 -11.47 3.08
C ASP A 384 -9.70 -11.96 3.44
N ASN A 385 -9.45 -13.27 3.42
CA ASN A 385 -8.10 -13.83 3.58
C ASN A 385 -7.17 -13.38 2.45
N ILE A 386 -7.59 -13.50 1.18
CA ILE A 386 -6.81 -13.00 0.04
C ILE A 386 -6.55 -11.50 0.17
N GLN A 387 -7.52 -10.71 0.64
CA GLN A 387 -7.30 -9.28 0.86
C GLN A 387 -6.20 -9.04 1.89
N THR A 388 -6.23 -9.72 3.03
CA THR A 388 -5.19 -9.63 4.06
C THR A 388 -3.83 -10.06 3.52
N GLN A 389 -3.78 -11.14 2.73
CA GLN A 389 -2.53 -11.57 2.09
C GLN A 389 -1.98 -10.51 1.14
N ILE A 390 -2.82 -9.85 0.33
CA ILE A 390 -2.36 -8.76 -0.53
C ILE A 390 -1.84 -7.58 0.30
N GLU A 391 -2.45 -7.28 1.44
CA GLU A 391 -2.03 -6.17 2.32
C GLU A 391 -0.69 -6.44 3.02
N LEU A 392 -0.37 -7.71 3.29
CA LEU A 392 0.87 -8.14 3.95
C LEU A 392 1.95 -8.64 2.99
N ALA A 393 1.59 -8.92 1.73
CA ALA A 393 2.47 -9.52 0.74
C ALA A 393 3.69 -8.67 0.45
N SER A 394 4.80 -9.33 0.12
CA SER A 394 5.91 -8.66 -0.56
C SER A 394 5.64 -8.60 -2.08
N PRO A 395 6.34 -7.74 -2.83
CA PRO A 395 6.26 -7.70 -4.30
C PRO A 395 6.41 -9.08 -4.99
N ALA A 396 7.19 -9.99 -4.41
CA ALA A 396 7.40 -11.33 -4.94
C ALA A 396 6.17 -12.25 -4.79
N ASP A 397 5.32 -12.02 -3.79
CA ASP A 397 4.17 -12.89 -3.49
C ASP A 397 2.96 -12.55 -4.37
N ILE A 398 2.91 -11.33 -4.90
CA ILE A 398 1.81 -10.84 -5.77
C ILE A 398 1.63 -11.69 -7.02
N THR A 399 2.71 -12.29 -7.54
CA THR A 399 2.59 -13.23 -8.66
C THR A 399 1.87 -14.52 -8.28
N GLU A 400 2.12 -15.06 -7.09
CA GLU A 400 1.47 -16.30 -6.63
C GLU A 400 -0.01 -16.07 -6.33
N ILE A 401 -0.34 -14.96 -5.65
CA ILE A 401 -1.73 -14.58 -5.36
C ILE A 401 -2.51 -14.38 -6.68
N ARG A 402 -1.88 -13.78 -7.70
CA ARG A 402 -2.50 -13.64 -9.03
C ARG A 402 -2.78 -15.00 -9.67
N GLU A 403 -1.86 -15.94 -9.56
CA GLU A 403 -2.02 -17.29 -10.09
C GLU A 403 -3.17 -18.03 -9.38
N GLU A 404 -3.24 -17.94 -8.05
CA GLU A 404 -4.32 -18.50 -7.24
C GLU A 404 -5.69 -17.93 -7.66
N LEU A 405 -5.83 -16.61 -7.72
CA LEU A 405 -7.07 -15.95 -8.17
C LEU A 405 -7.45 -16.31 -9.61
N THR A 406 -6.47 -16.63 -10.46
CA THR A 406 -6.71 -17.10 -11.83
C THR A 406 -7.20 -18.55 -11.86
N GLN A 407 -6.63 -19.42 -11.01
CA GLN A 407 -7.07 -20.82 -10.89
C GLN A 407 -8.49 -20.92 -10.32
N GLN A 408 -8.83 -20.06 -9.36
CA GLN A 408 -10.18 -19.96 -8.77
C GLN A 408 -11.19 -19.24 -9.68
N GLY A 409 -10.78 -18.77 -10.87
CA GLY A 409 -11.67 -18.18 -11.86
C GLY A 409 -12.06 -16.70 -11.65
N TYR A 410 -11.48 -16.02 -10.65
CA TYR A 410 -11.70 -14.58 -10.43
C TYR A 410 -10.99 -13.69 -11.47
N LEU A 411 -9.95 -14.23 -12.11
CA LEU A 411 -9.19 -13.55 -13.17
C LEU A 411 -9.23 -14.36 -14.46
N LYS A 412 -9.32 -13.67 -15.61
CA LYS A 412 -9.23 -14.30 -16.92
C LYS A 412 -7.79 -14.75 -17.18
N GLN A 413 -7.61 -16.00 -17.64
CA GLN A 413 -6.33 -16.44 -18.17
C GLN A 413 -6.03 -15.67 -19.46
N HIS A 414 -5.05 -14.77 -19.41
CA HIS A 414 -4.44 -14.27 -20.63
C HIS A 414 -3.57 -15.37 -21.22
N LYS A 415 -3.76 -15.69 -22.51
CA LYS A 415 -2.92 -16.62 -23.26
C LYS A 415 -1.51 -16.04 -23.45
N THR A 416 -0.70 -15.99 -22.40
CA THR A 416 0.73 -15.71 -22.53
C THR A 416 1.51 -17.01 -22.73
N LYS A 417 2.49 -16.97 -23.64
CA LYS A 417 3.25 -18.13 -24.15
C LYS A 417 3.85 -18.95 -23.00
N LYS A 418 3.54 -20.26 -22.97
CA LYS A 418 3.99 -21.29 -22.00
C LYS A 418 5.49 -21.29 -21.66
N LYS A 419 6.37 -20.68 -22.48
CA LYS A 419 7.84 -20.71 -22.30
C LYS A 419 8.38 -19.90 -21.11
N GLN A 420 7.60 -19.04 -20.45
CA GLN A 420 8.06 -18.25 -19.29
C GLN A 420 7.84 -18.94 -17.92
N ARG A 421 7.18 -20.11 -17.88
CA ARG A 421 6.80 -20.77 -16.61
C ARG A 421 7.95 -21.51 -15.89
N SER A 422 9.02 -21.90 -16.58
CA SER A 422 10.04 -22.78 -16.00
C SER A 422 11.25 -22.10 -15.36
N SER A 423 11.35 -20.76 -15.40
CA SER A 423 12.55 -20.04 -14.92
C SER A 423 12.35 -19.22 -13.64
N ARG A 424 11.14 -19.18 -13.06
CA ARG A 424 10.89 -18.44 -11.81
C ARG A 424 11.00 -19.38 -10.62
N LYS A 425 11.95 -19.12 -9.71
CA LYS A 425 11.99 -19.78 -8.41
C LYS A 425 10.71 -19.41 -7.64
N PRO A 426 9.98 -20.37 -7.05
CA PRO A 426 8.80 -20.08 -6.24
C PRO A 426 9.21 -19.26 -5.01
N SER A 427 8.32 -18.35 -4.58
CA SER A 427 8.47 -17.62 -3.31
C SER A 427 8.53 -18.66 -2.20
N GLN A 428 9.52 -18.48 -1.32
CA GLN A 428 9.71 -19.33 -0.15
C GLN A 428 9.01 -18.70 1.06
N PRO A 429 8.61 -19.53 2.03
CA PRO A 429 8.24 -19.08 3.37
C PRO A 429 9.26 -18.08 3.93
N GLN A 430 8.80 -17.21 4.81
CA GLN A 430 9.70 -16.37 5.58
C GLN A 430 10.31 -17.19 6.71
N GLU A 431 11.63 -17.14 6.84
CA GLU A 431 12.38 -17.86 7.87
C GLU A 431 12.81 -16.88 8.94
N PHE A 432 12.49 -17.21 10.19
CA PHE A 432 12.92 -16.52 11.38
C PHE A 432 13.64 -17.49 12.31
N THR A 433 14.40 -16.93 13.24
CA THR A 433 15.08 -17.69 14.28
C THR A 433 14.67 -17.10 15.62
N ALA A 434 14.14 -17.96 16.49
CA ALA A 434 13.79 -17.59 17.87
C ALA A 434 15.04 -17.23 18.67
N SER A 435 14.85 -16.59 19.82
CA SER A 435 15.97 -16.19 20.69
C SER A 435 16.84 -17.37 21.15
N ASP A 436 16.26 -18.57 21.24
CA ASP A 436 16.94 -19.82 21.60
C ASP A 436 17.59 -20.54 20.40
N GLY A 437 17.49 -19.97 19.19
CA GLY A 437 18.01 -20.57 17.96
C GLY A 437 17.00 -21.44 17.19
N THR A 438 15.79 -21.64 17.72
CA THR A 438 14.77 -22.48 17.07
C THR A 438 14.28 -21.86 15.75
N PRO A 439 14.20 -22.63 14.65
CA PRO A 439 13.68 -22.10 13.38
C PRO A 439 12.15 -21.94 13.41
N ILE A 440 11.66 -20.78 12.95
CA ILE A 440 10.24 -20.47 12.81
C ILE A 440 9.95 -20.08 11.35
N PHE A 441 9.01 -20.78 10.69
CA PHE A 441 8.63 -20.51 9.31
C PHE A 441 7.23 -19.90 9.21
N VAL A 442 7.08 -18.86 8.40
CA VAL A 442 5.82 -18.14 8.20
C VAL A 442 5.41 -18.18 6.73
N GLY A 443 4.20 -18.65 6.46
CA GLY A 443 3.65 -18.69 5.10
C GLY A 443 3.12 -17.32 4.66
N LYS A 444 3.40 -16.92 3.41
CA LYS A 444 3.03 -15.58 2.91
C LYS A 444 1.73 -15.56 2.10
N ASN A 445 1.26 -16.72 1.68
CA ASN A 445 0.04 -16.90 0.90
C ASN A 445 -0.60 -18.27 1.19
N ASN A 446 -1.82 -18.50 0.72
CA ASN A 446 -2.54 -19.76 0.96
C ASN A 446 -1.75 -20.98 0.47
N ARG A 447 -1.15 -20.91 -0.71
CA ARG A 447 -0.35 -22.01 -1.28
C ARG A 447 0.84 -22.37 -0.41
N GLN A 448 1.53 -21.37 0.16
CA GLN A 448 2.63 -21.58 1.10
C GLN A 448 2.15 -22.07 2.45
N ASN A 449 1.02 -21.56 2.96
CA ASN A 449 0.40 -22.04 4.19
C ASN A 449 0.08 -23.53 4.09
N ASP A 450 -0.54 -23.96 3.00
CA ASP A 450 -0.84 -25.37 2.74
C ASP A 450 0.44 -26.19 2.60
N GLN A 451 1.46 -25.68 1.90
CA GLN A 451 2.73 -26.37 1.77
C GLN A 451 3.44 -26.53 3.12
N LEU A 452 3.49 -25.47 3.93
CA LEU A 452 4.09 -25.50 5.26
C LEU A 452 3.39 -26.52 6.15
N THR A 453 2.07 -26.44 6.22
CA THR A 453 1.26 -27.26 7.14
C THR A 453 1.21 -28.72 6.70
N LEU A 454 1.04 -28.98 5.39
CA LEU A 454 0.75 -30.34 4.89
C LEU A 454 1.97 -31.09 4.34
N LYS A 455 3.08 -30.40 4.05
CA LYS A 455 4.25 -31.01 3.37
C LYS A 455 5.58 -30.76 4.04
N THR A 456 5.78 -29.57 4.63
CA THR A 456 7.07 -29.19 5.21
C THR A 456 7.16 -29.55 6.70
N ALA A 457 6.09 -29.31 7.45
CA ALA A 457 6.06 -29.53 8.89
C ALA A 457 6.15 -31.03 9.25
N ARG A 458 6.87 -31.31 10.32
CA ARG A 458 6.92 -32.63 10.97
C ARG A 458 5.74 -32.75 11.93
N LYS A 459 5.33 -33.98 12.23
CA LYS A 459 4.27 -34.26 13.22
C LYS A 459 4.61 -33.80 14.65
N SER A 460 5.90 -33.56 14.93
CA SER A 460 6.36 -33.04 16.20
C SER A 460 6.27 -31.51 16.27
N ASP A 461 6.22 -30.83 15.13
CA ASP A 461 6.26 -29.38 15.04
C ASP A 461 4.95 -28.75 15.54
N TYR A 462 5.03 -27.47 15.90
CA TYR A 462 3.87 -26.70 16.38
C TYR A 462 3.39 -25.72 15.31
N TRP A 463 2.09 -25.75 15.04
CA TRP A 463 1.39 -24.82 14.18
C TRP A 463 0.69 -23.73 15.00
N LEU A 464 0.76 -22.49 14.53
CA LEU A 464 0.11 -21.34 15.13
C LEU A 464 -0.66 -20.52 14.08
N HIS A 465 -1.80 -19.96 14.50
CA HIS A 465 -2.63 -19.07 13.69
C HIS A 465 -3.49 -18.15 14.55
N THR A 466 -3.84 -16.98 14.03
CA THR A 466 -4.71 -16.04 14.74
C THR A 466 -6.15 -16.53 14.82
N GLN A 467 -6.72 -16.58 16.02
CA GLN A 467 -8.04 -17.14 16.27
C GLN A 467 -9.14 -16.33 15.54
N LYS A 468 -9.84 -16.97 14.59
CA LYS A 468 -10.94 -16.38 13.80
C LYS A 468 -10.57 -15.10 13.04
N ILE A 469 -9.27 -14.84 12.86
CA ILE A 469 -8.76 -13.66 12.16
C ILE A 469 -7.94 -14.17 10.97
N PRO A 470 -8.11 -13.61 9.76
CA PRO A 470 -7.26 -13.97 8.63
C PRO A 470 -5.79 -13.61 8.92
N GLY A 471 -4.90 -14.55 8.64
CA GLY A 471 -3.47 -14.41 8.89
C GLY A 471 -2.67 -15.60 8.35
N SER A 472 -1.35 -15.48 8.45
CA SER A 472 -0.39 -16.49 8.02
C SER A 472 -0.34 -17.70 8.94
N HIS A 473 -0.05 -18.88 8.38
CA HIS A 473 0.30 -20.06 9.18
C HIS A 473 1.76 -19.95 9.61
N VAL A 474 2.01 -20.18 10.90
CA VAL A 474 3.36 -20.17 11.49
C VAL A 474 3.69 -21.56 11.99
N ILE A 475 4.87 -22.08 11.64
CA ILE A 475 5.38 -23.38 12.07
C ILE A 475 6.64 -23.17 12.91
N ILE A 476 6.66 -23.71 14.12
CA ILE A 476 7.87 -23.83 14.95
C ILE A 476 8.45 -25.22 14.71
N HIS A 477 9.68 -25.30 14.24
CA HIS A 477 10.38 -26.56 14.00
C HIS A 477 11.07 -27.05 15.29
N SER A 478 10.25 -27.46 16.26
CA SER A 478 10.67 -28.04 17.54
C SER A 478 9.61 -29.02 18.03
N ASP A 479 10.05 -30.08 18.70
CA ASP A 479 9.20 -31.07 19.39
C ASP A 479 8.74 -30.59 20.77
N ASP A 480 9.49 -29.72 21.41
CA ASP A 480 9.17 -29.11 22.71
C ASP A 480 9.61 -27.64 22.72
N PRO A 481 8.83 -26.72 22.11
CA PRO A 481 9.19 -25.31 22.06
C PRO A 481 9.04 -24.66 23.45
N SER A 482 10.01 -23.84 23.83
CA SER A 482 9.94 -23.05 25.06
C SER A 482 8.76 -22.06 25.02
N ASP A 483 8.23 -21.68 26.19
CA ASP A 483 7.17 -20.66 26.30
C ASP A 483 7.56 -19.34 25.63
N GLN A 484 8.85 -19.00 25.67
CA GLN A 484 9.39 -17.84 24.98
C GLN A 484 9.29 -17.98 23.46
N THR A 485 9.69 -19.12 22.91
CA THR A 485 9.59 -19.40 21.46
C THR A 485 8.14 -19.46 20.98
N LEU A 486 7.23 -20.01 21.78
CA LEU A 486 5.78 -19.94 21.51
C LEU A 486 5.27 -18.50 21.47
N THR A 487 5.73 -17.66 22.41
CA THR A 487 5.35 -16.24 22.45
C THR A 487 5.90 -15.46 21.26
N GLU A 488 7.17 -15.69 20.89
CA GLU A 488 7.80 -15.09 19.71
C GLU A 488 7.10 -15.50 18.42
N ALA A 489 6.74 -16.78 18.27
CA ALA A 489 5.97 -17.28 17.14
C ALA A 489 4.53 -16.72 17.12
N ALA A 490 3.88 -16.57 18.27
CA ALA A 490 2.57 -15.94 18.38
C ALA A 490 2.61 -14.46 17.99
N ASN A 491 3.66 -13.74 18.35
CA ASN A 491 3.89 -12.36 17.90
C ASN A 491 4.06 -12.29 16.38
N LEU A 492 4.76 -13.25 15.77
CA LEU A 492 4.84 -13.36 14.31
C LEU A 492 3.46 -13.64 13.69
N ALA A 493 2.67 -14.56 14.25
CA ALA A 493 1.32 -14.85 13.77
C ALA A 493 0.42 -13.60 13.84
N ALA A 494 0.47 -12.86 14.96
CA ALA A 494 -0.26 -11.60 15.12
C ALA A 494 0.21 -10.52 14.13
N TYR A 495 1.53 -10.36 13.96
CA TYR A 495 2.12 -9.41 13.03
C TYR A 495 1.76 -9.70 11.57
N PHE A 496 1.75 -10.97 11.17
CA PHE A 496 1.35 -11.45 9.86
C PHE A 496 -0.15 -11.79 9.78
N SER A 497 -0.98 -10.98 10.42
CA SER A 497 -2.44 -11.09 10.37
C SER A 497 -3.12 -9.75 10.06
N LYS A 498 -4.43 -9.81 9.84
CA LYS A 498 -5.27 -8.62 9.75
C LYS A 498 -5.25 -7.78 11.03
N ALA A 499 -4.89 -8.37 12.18
CA ALA A 499 -4.87 -7.70 13.47
C ALA A 499 -3.49 -7.13 13.86
N ARG A 500 -2.57 -6.95 12.90
CA ARG A 500 -1.19 -6.47 13.15
C ARG A 500 -1.07 -5.17 13.95
N ASP A 501 -2.07 -4.29 13.86
CA ASP A 501 -2.08 -2.99 14.55
C ASP A 501 -2.85 -3.05 15.89
N SER A 502 -3.35 -4.24 16.28
CA SER A 502 -4.07 -4.44 17.54
C SER A 502 -3.08 -4.72 18.67
N ALA A 503 -3.32 -4.12 19.84
CA ALA A 503 -2.46 -4.30 21.01
C ALA A 503 -2.50 -5.73 21.57
N THR A 504 -3.63 -6.43 21.41
CA THR A 504 -3.83 -7.80 21.88
C THR A 504 -4.52 -8.63 20.81
N VAL A 505 -3.91 -9.75 20.42
CA VAL A 505 -4.41 -10.65 19.37
C VAL A 505 -4.44 -12.09 19.91
N PRO A 506 -5.60 -12.77 19.90
CA PRO A 506 -5.68 -14.18 20.28
C PRO A 506 -5.03 -15.05 19.20
N VAL A 507 -4.12 -15.94 19.61
CA VAL A 507 -3.42 -16.90 18.75
C VAL A 507 -3.67 -18.30 19.29
N ASP A 508 -4.15 -19.18 18.42
CA ASP A 508 -4.29 -20.61 18.69
C ASP A 508 -3.00 -21.31 18.26
N TYR A 509 -2.60 -22.35 19.01
CA TYR A 509 -1.51 -23.23 18.63
C TYR A 509 -1.86 -24.70 18.88
N VAL A 510 -1.33 -25.59 18.04
CA VAL A 510 -1.49 -27.04 18.17
C VAL A 510 -0.31 -27.75 17.53
N GLN A 511 0.00 -28.95 17.99
CA GLN A 511 0.93 -29.83 17.29
C GLN A 511 0.33 -30.28 15.94
N VAL A 512 1.17 -30.31 14.89
CA VAL A 512 0.77 -30.51 13.47
C VAL A 512 0.07 -31.83 13.17
#